data_AF-A0AA43EGZ6-F1
#
_entry.id   AF-A0AA43EGZ6-F1
#
_cell.length_a   1.000
_cell.length_b   1.000
_cell.length_c   1.000
_cell.angle_alpha   90.00
_cell.angle_beta   90.00
_cell.angle_gamma   90.00
#
_symmetry.space_group_name_H-M   'P 1'
#
loop_
_entity.id
_entity.type
_entity.pdbx_description
1 polymer ?
#
loop_
_entity_poly.entity_id
_entity_poly.type
_entity_poly.pdbx_seq_one_letter_code
_entity_poly.pdbx_strand_id
1 'polypeptide(L)'
;MKSSCTETARLLSESRDRRLSLRERIHLRFHVTMCRMCHVYARQLSALSRICNAASEHAPDCCPGKLPEDRKARIREAMKD
;
A
#
# COMPACT_ATOMS: atom_id res chain seq x y z
N MET A 1 6.79 4.42 -23.16
CA MET A 1 7.86 3.40 -23.09
C MET A 1 7.39 2.24 -22.23
N LYS A 2 7.33 1.01 -22.79
CA LYS A 2 6.77 -0.18 -22.13
C LYS A 2 7.73 -0.83 -21.13
N SER A 3 9.05 -0.66 -21.32
CA SER A 3 10.12 -1.23 -20.49
C SER A 3 10.08 -0.76 -19.03
N SER A 4 9.87 0.53 -18.80
CA SER A 4 9.79 1.09 -17.44
C SER A 4 8.40 0.94 -16.79
N CYS A 5 7.36 0.55 -17.54
CA CYS A 5 6.01 0.41 -16.98
C CYS A 5 5.90 -0.78 -16.01
N THR A 6 6.45 -1.93 -16.38
CA THR A 6 6.43 -3.15 -15.54
C THR A 6 7.22 -2.92 -14.25
N GLU A 7 8.40 -2.32 -14.37
CA GLU A 7 9.22 -1.96 -13.21
C GLU A 7 8.53 -0.91 -12.32
N THR A 8 7.90 0.10 -12.92
CA THR A 8 7.13 1.10 -12.16
C THR A 8 5.93 0.47 -11.46
N ALA A 9 5.22 -0.45 -12.11
CA ALA A 9 4.11 -1.18 -11.49
C ALA A 9 4.59 -2.04 -10.32
N ARG A 10 5.75 -2.69 -10.46
CA ARG A 10 6.39 -3.45 -9.38
C ARG A 10 6.76 -2.53 -8.21
N LEU A 11 7.46 -1.42 -8.47
CA LEU A 11 7.81 -0.43 -7.44
C LEU A 11 6.58 0.20 -6.79
N LEU A 12 5.48 0.42 -7.54
CA LEU A 12 4.21 0.90 -7.00
C LEU A 12 3.61 -0.10 -6.01
N SER A 13 3.67 -1.40 -6.31
CA SER A 13 3.25 -2.46 -5.38
C SER A 13 4.17 -2.52 -4.16
N GLU A 14 5.48 -2.54 -4.36
CA GLU A 14 6.48 -2.57 -3.28
C GLU A 14 6.37 -1.36 -2.36
N SER A 15 5.97 -0.18 -2.87
CA SER A 15 5.75 1.02 -2.05
C SER A 15 4.65 0.87 -0.98
N ARG A 16 3.79 -0.15 -1.11
CA ARG A 16 2.72 -0.46 -0.14
C ARG A 16 3.19 -1.41 0.94
N ASP A 17 4.12 -2.29 0.61
CA ASP A 17 4.65 -3.31 1.52
C ASP A 17 5.86 -2.80 2.30
N ARG A 18 6.79 -2.13 1.59
CA ARG A 18 8.02 -1.57 2.15
C ARG A 18 8.15 -0.08 1.87
N ARG A 19 8.99 0.58 2.67
CA ARG A 19 9.45 1.93 2.35
C ARG A 19 10.42 1.86 1.17
N LEU A 20 10.07 2.52 0.07
CA LEU A 20 11.00 2.70 -1.06
C LEU A 20 12.17 3.62 -0.65
N SER A 21 13.34 3.37 -1.24
CA SER A 21 14.45 4.30 -1.16
C SER A 21 14.13 5.63 -1.87
N LEU A 22 14.84 6.69 -1.52
CA LEU A 22 14.62 8.02 -2.12
C LEU A 22 14.76 8.00 -3.65
N ARG A 23 15.73 7.24 -4.16
CA ARG A 23 15.98 7.09 -5.60
C ARG A 23 14.82 6.42 -6.32
N GLU A 24 14.32 5.31 -5.78
CA GLU A 24 13.16 4.59 -6.32
C GLU A 24 11.92 5.49 -6.34
N ARG A 25 11.72 6.29 -5.29
CA ARG A 25 10.59 7.20 -5.18
C ARG A 25 10.61 8.32 -6.23
N ILE A 26 11.78 8.87 -6.51
CA ILE A 26 11.96 9.91 -7.53
C ILE A 26 11.72 9.31 -8.92
N HIS A 27 12.32 8.16 -9.23
CA HIS A 27 12.13 7.47 -10.51
C HIS A 27 10.66 7.12 -10.77
N LEU A 28 9.98 6.58 -9.74
CA LEU A 28 8.57 6.25 -9.79
C LEU A 28 7.70 7.48 -10.04
N ARG A 29 7.94 8.60 -9.34
CA ARG A 29 7.21 9.85 -9.57
C ARG A 29 7.38 10.36 -11.00
N PHE A 30 8.61 10.40 -11.50
CA PHE A 30 8.91 10.85 -12.85
C PHE A 30 8.17 10.02 -13.90
N HIS A 31 8.25 8.69 -13.81
CA HIS A 31 7.57 7.81 -14.76
C HIS A 31 6.04 7.93 -14.68
N VAL A 32 5.48 7.97 -13.47
CA VAL A 32 4.03 8.11 -13.25
C VAL A 32 3.51 9.44 -13.82
N THR A 33 4.28 10.53 -13.76
CA THR A 33 3.88 11.81 -14.35
C THR A 33 3.90 11.81 -15.88
N MET A 34 4.83 11.07 -16.50
CA MET A 34 4.99 11.03 -17.96
C MET A 34 4.16 9.92 -18.63
N CYS A 35 3.74 8.91 -17.89
CA CYS A 35 3.00 7.76 -18.40
C CYS A 35 1.57 7.74 -17.85
N ARG A 36 0.60 8.05 -18.72
CA ARG A 36 -0.84 8.07 -18.37
C ARG A 36 -1.32 6.74 -17.76
N MET A 37 -0.84 5.61 -18.26
CA MET A 37 -1.25 4.29 -17.74
C MET A 37 -0.77 4.07 -16.31
N CYS A 38 0.50 4.38 -16.02
CA CYS A 38 1.04 4.29 -14.67
C CYS A 38 0.40 5.30 -13.72
N HIS A 39 0.01 6.48 -14.21
CA HIS A 39 -0.79 7.45 -13.46
C HIS A 39 -2.16 6.90 -13.02
N VAL A 40 -2.90 6.30 -13.95
CA VAL A 40 -4.20 5.68 -13.64
C VAL A 40 -4.03 4.52 -12.66
N TYR A 41 -3.02 3.67 -12.86
CA TYR A 41 -2.74 2.54 -11.98
C TYR A 41 -2.38 2.98 -10.55
N ALA A 42 -1.53 4.00 -10.40
CA ALA A 42 -1.19 4.57 -9.09
C ALA A 42 -2.43 5.14 -8.36
N ARG A 43 -3.37 5.74 -9.09
CA ARG A 43 -4.65 6.21 -8.54
C ARG A 43 -5.55 5.05 -8.12
N GLN A 44 -5.65 3.98 -8.92
CA GLN A 44 -6.41 2.77 -8.56
C GLN A 44 -5.90 2.13 -7.27
N LEU A 45 -4.58 1.92 -7.15
CA LEU A 45 -3.96 1.41 -5.93
C LEU A 45 -4.29 2.27 -4.71
N SER A 46 -4.31 3.59 -4.87
CA SER A 46 -4.66 4.51 -3.78
C SER A 46 -6.15 4.43 -3.41
N ALA A 47 -7.04 4.25 -4.40
CA ALA A 47 -8.45 4.03 -4.16
C ALA A 47 -8.70 2.71 -3.43
N LEU A 48 -8.05 1.61 -3.86
CA LEU A 48 -8.11 0.30 -3.20
C LEU A 48 -7.72 0.40 -1.74
N SER A 49 -6.58 1.03 -1.42
CA SER A 49 -6.17 1.23 -0.02
C SER A 49 -7.23 2.00 0.77
N ARG A 50 -7.84 3.04 0.21
CA ARG A 50 -8.88 3.82 0.90
C ARG A 50 -10.14 2.98 1.16
N ILE A 51 -10.56 2.18 0.19
CA ILE A 51 -11.71 1.29 0.33
C ILE A 51 -11.45 0.23 1.41
N CYS A 52 -10.27 -0.40 1.41
CA CYS A 52 -9.90 -1.38 2.43
C CYS A 52 -9.90 -0.76 3.84
N ASN A 53 -9.37 0.45 4.01
CA ASN A 53 -9.40 1.15 5.29
C ASN A 53 -10.85 1.49 5.70
N ALA A 54 -11.65 2.06 4.82
CA ALA A 54 -13.06 2.36 5.11
C ALA A 54 -13.88 1.10 5.44
N ALA A 55 -13.61 -0.03 4.77
CA ALA A 55 -14.25 -1.31 5.05
C ALA A 55 -13.84 -1.87 6.42
N SER A 56 -12.61 -1.63 6.88
CA SER A 56 -12.19 -2.00 8.24
C SER A 56 -12.89 -1.16 9.33
N GLU A 57 -13.30 0.06 8.99
CA GLU A 57 -14.08 0.93 9.89
C GLU A 57 -15.56 0.53 9.94
N HIS A 58 -16.10 0.02 8.83
CA HIS A 58 -17.50 -0.44 8.68
C HIS A 58 -17.64 -1.97 8.67
N ALA A 59 -16.70 -2.71 9.25
CA ALA A 59 -16.78 -4.16 9.28
C ALA A 59 -18.10 -4.58 9.97
N PRO A 60 -18.97 -5.36 9.32
CA PRO A 60 -20.18 -5.86 9.96
C PRO A 60 -19.79 -6.67 11.20
N ASP A 61 -20.61 -6.56 12.25
CA ASP A 61 -20.41 -7.20 13.56
C ASP A 61 -20.17 -8.73 13.51
N CYS A 62 -20.45 -9.34 12.35
CA CYS A 62 -20.19 -10.73 12.01
C CYS A 62 -18.72 -11.17 12.21
N CYS A 63 -17.75 -10.25 12.12
CA CYS A 63 -16.37 -10.52 12.50
C CYS A 63 -15.83 -9.34 13.32
N PRO A 64 -15.36 -9.52 14.57
CA PRO A 64 -14.64 -8.47 15.28
C PRO A 64 -13.31 -8.23 14.54
N GLY A 65 -13.34 -7.33 13.55
CA GLY A 65 -12.17 -6.95 12.73
C GLY A 65 -11.07 -6.26 13.54
N LYS A 66 -11.34 -5.94 14.81
CA LYS A 66 -10.33 -5.52 15.77
C LYS A 66 -9.83 -6.73 16.54
N LEU A 67 -8.54 -7.01 16.40
CA LEU A 67 -7.84 -7.92 17.29
C LEU A 67 -8.08 -7.44 18.75
N PRO A 68 -8.53 -8.32 19.67
CA PRO A 68 -8.77 -7.93 21.05
C PRO A 68 -7.49 -7.36 21.65
N GLU A 69 -7.65 -6.36 22.52
CA GLU A 69 -6.57 -5.57 23.10
C GLU A 69 -5.46 -6.46 23.69
N ASP A 70 -5.83 -7.55 24.35
CA ASP A 70 -4.93 -8.57 24.90
C ASP A 70 -4.02 -9.21 23.83
N ARG A 71 -4.58 -9.63 22.70
CA ARG A 71 -3.80 -10.21 21.58
C ARG A 71 -2.88 -9.17 20.93
N LYS A 72 -3.31 -7.89 20.85
CA LYS A 72 -2.47 -6.80 20.33
C LYS A 72 -1.27 -6.53 21.25
N ALA A 73 -1.47 -6.55 22.56
CA ALA A 73 -0.41 -6.33 23.54
C ALA A 73 0.69 -7.40 23.39
N ARG A 74 0.31 -8.68 23.25
CA ARG A 74 1.25 -9.79 23.03
C ARG A 74 2.08 -9.63 21.76
N ILE A 75 1.47 -9.23 20.64
CA ILE A 75 2.18 -9.01 19.38
C ILE A 75 3.15 -7.83 19.52
N ARG A 76 2.74 -6.75 20.17
CA ARG A 76 3.61 -5.58 20.40
C ARG A 76 4.80 -5.91 21.28
N GLU A 77 4.61 -6.74 22.30
CA GLU A 77 5.69 -7.21 23.17
C GLU A 77 6.67 -8.11 22.42
N ALA A 78 6.16 -9.03 21.59
CA ALA A 78 6.98 -9.92 20.76
C ALA A 78 7.75 -9.20 19.63
N MET A 79 7.30 -8.02 19.19
CA MET A 79 7.97 -7.17 18.20
C MET A 79 9.00 -6.20 18.81
N LYS A 80 9.24 -6.26 20.13
CA LYS A 80 10.16 -5.36 20.85
C LYS A 80 11.58 -5.93 21.01
N ASP A 81 11.85 -7.07 20.40
CA ASP A 81 13.18 -7.66 20.16
C ASP A 81 13.79 -7.05 18.88
#